data_AF-A0A502IA15-F1
#
_entry.id   AF-A0A502IA15-F1
#
_cell.length_a   1.000
_cell.length_b   1.000
_cell.length_c   1.000
_cell.angle_alpha   90.00
_cell.angle_beta   90.00
_cell.angle_gamma   90.00
#
_symmetry.space_group_name_H-M   'P 1'
#
loop_
_entity.id
_entity.type
_entity.pdbx_description
1 polymer ?
#
loop_
_entity_poly.entity_id
_entity_poly.type
_entity_poly.pdbx_seq_one_letter_code
_entity_poly.pdbx_strand_id
1 'polypeptide(L)'
;MESYSIHVEHSENTKMAFVIFNDLGEVPQSVRECKFQTIGWILYVFDKMRALVDEWDEIVHESNVSDALINLASLDWETARALVRAETWRERFSRIWPLLSYQDQILALGYDYDDEENKNYWPGFDSFNMMFHDFIRKSPLRNRRKACTEANC
;
A
#
# COMPACT_ATOMS: atom_id res chain seq x y z
N MET A 1 -20.77 -5.54 2.99
CA MET A 1 -20.45 -4.90 4.29
C MET A 1 -19.27 -4.02 3.99
N GLU A 2 -19.33 -2.74 4.37
CA GLU A 2 -18.28 -1.79 3.97
C GLU A 2 -16.91 -2.26 4.47
N SER A 3 -15.87 -2.21 3.63
CA SER A 3 -14.55 -2.73 3.98
C SER A 3 -13.85 -1.97 5.12
N TYR A 4 -14.27 -0.73 5.38
CA TYR A 4 -13.83 0.04 6.55
C TYR A 4 -14.88 1.09 6.95
N SER A 5 -14.83 1.55 8.20
CA SER A 5 -15.60 2.69 8.69
C SER A 5 -14.71 3.64 9.50
N ILE A 6 -14.79 4.94 9.22
CA ILE A 6 -14.12 5.98 10.02
C ILE A 6 -15.17 6.58 10.95
N HIS A 7 -14.87 6.56 12.25
CA HIS A 7 -15.70 7.14 13.28
C HIS A 7 -15.05 8.43 13.76
N VAL A 8 -15.82 9.51 13.78
CA VAL A 8 -15.39 10.80 14.33
C VAL A 8 -16.43 11.28 15.31
N GLU A 9 -16.00 11.57 16.53
CA GLU A 9 -16.83 12.11 17.60
C GLU A 9 -16.36 13.52 17.95
N HIS A 10 -17.30 14.43 18.11
CA HIS A 10 -17.07 15.79 18.57
C HIS A 10 -17.87 16.03 19.84
N SER A 11 -17.18 16.45 20.90
CA SER A 11 -17.78 16.94 22.14
C SER A 11 -17.31 18.37 22.41
N GLU A 12 -17.85 19.02 23.45
CA GLU A 12 -17.59 20.45 23.73
C GLU A 12 -16.10 20.84 23.74
N ASN A 13 -15.22 19.96 24.21
CA ASN A 13 -13.78 20.23 24.34
C ASN A 13 -12.88 19.11 23.77
N THR A 14 -13.45 18.05 23.20
CA THR A 14 -12.63 16.94 22.67
C THR A 14 -13.16 16.47 21.34
N LYS A 15 -12.24 16.11 20.47
CA LYS A 15 -12.47 15.51 19.18
C LYS A 15 -11.74 14.18 19.19
N MET A 16 -12.41 13.13 18.74
CA MET A 16 -11.83 11.79 18.71
C MET A 16 -12.10 11.15 17.37
N ALA A 17 -11.12 10.44 16.82
CA ALA A 17 -11.31 9.65 15.63
C ALA A 17 -10.65 8.28 15.74
N PHE A 18 -11.28 7.30 15.11
CA PHE A 18 -10.72 5.97 14.91
C PHE A 18 -11.27 5.34 13.65
N VAL A 19 -10.60 4.29 13.18
CA VAL A 19 -11.03 3.52 12.02
C VAL A 19 -11.18 2.05 12.40
N ILE A 20 -12.19 1.40 11.82
CA ILE A 20 -12.38 -0.05 11.86
C ILE A 20 -12.20 -0.57 10.43
N PHE A 21 -11.41 -1.62 10.28
CA PHE A 21 -11.27 -2.38 9.04
C PHE A 21 -11.99 -3.72 9.20
N ASN A 22 -12.93 -4.03 8.31
CA ASN A 22 -13.78 -5.21 8.42
C ASN A 22 -13.19 -6.39 7.64
N ASP A 23 -13.02 -6.21 6.32
CA ASP A 23 -12.50 -7.22 5.41
C ASP A 23 -12.00 -6.58 4.10
N LEU A 24 -11.59 -7.43 3.16
CA LEU A 24 -11.20 -7.05 1.80
C LEU A 24 -12.32 -7.37 0.78
N GLY A 25 -13.59 -7.46 1.18
CA GLY A 25 -14.69 -7.91 0.33
C GLY A 25 -15.07 -6.92 -0.78
N GLU A 26 -15.18 -5.63 -0.42
CA GLU A 26 -15.63 -4.54 -1.30
C GLU A 26 -14.50 -3.57 -1.69
N VAL A 27 -13.24 -4.02 -1.59
CA VAL A 27 -12.06 -3.23 -2.05
C VAL A 27 -11.68 -3.58 -3.50
N PRO A 28 -10.94 -2.71 -4.21
CA PRO A 28 -10.47 -2.99 -5.56
C PRO A 28 -9.65 -4.29 -5.65
N GLN A 29 -9.62 -4.91 -6.84
CA GLN A 29 -8.93 -6.19 -7.03
C GLN A 29 -7.45 -6.11 -6.65
N SER A 30 -6.77 -5.01 -6.99
CA SER A 30 -5.36 -4.81 -6.64
C SER A 30 -5.10 -4.91 -5.13
N VAL A 31 -6.02 -4.40 -4.30
CA VAL A 31 -5.94 -4.43 -2.83
C VAL A 31 -6.17 -5.85 -2.29
N ARG A 32 -7.01 -6.65 -2.94
CA ARG A 32 -7.28 -8.05 -2.54
C ARG A 32 -6.12 -8.98 -2.87
N GLU A 33 -5.48 -8.76 -4.01
CA GLU A 33 -4.52 -9.73 -4.57
C GLU A 33 -3.06 -9.36 -4.30
N CYS A 34 -2.76 -8.08 -4.03
CA CYS A 34 -1.41 -7.61 -3.83
C CYS A 34 -1.18 -7.07 -2.43
N LYS A 35 -0.34 -7.78 -1.67
CA LYS A 35 0.08 -7.41 -0.31
C LYS A 35 0.53 -5.95 -0.22
N PHE A 36 1.31 -5.48 -1.20
CA PHE A 36 1.77 -4.08 -1.25
C PHE A 36 0.59 -3.11 -1.33
N GLN A 37 -0.39 -3.36 -2.21
CA GLN A 37 -1.58 -2.51 -2.32
C GLN A 37 -2.51 -2.63 -1.11
N THR A 38 -2.64 -3.80 -0.49
CA THR A 38 -3.35 -3.97 0.79
C THR A 38 -2.78 -3.05 1.87
N ILE A 39 -1.45 -3.04 2.02
CA ILE A 39 -0.75 -2.18 2.99
C ILE A 39 -0.95 -0.70 2.66
N GLY A 40 -0.78 -0.33 1.39
CA GLY A 40 -0.99 1.03 0.92
C GLY A 40 -2.41 1.53 1.20
N TRP A 41 -3.42 0.69 0.92
CA TRP A 41 -4.82 1.01 1.17
C TRP A 41 -5.12 1.25 2.65
N ILE A 42 -4.63 0.39 3.55
CA ILE A 42 -4.80 0.56 5.01
C ILE A 42 -4.17 1.89 5.47
N LEU A 43 -2.95 2.18 5.03
CA LEU A 43 -2.23 3.40 5.41
C LEU A 43 -2.88 4.66 4.80
N TYR A 44 -3.43 4.56 3.60
CA TYR A 44 -4.18 5.63 2.95
C TYR A 44 -5.48 5.96 3.70
N VAL A 45 -6.21 4.93 4.15
CA VAL A 45 -7.41 5.10 4.99
C VAL A 45 -7.03 5.70 6.34
N PHE A 46 -5.92 5.26 6.93
CA PHE A 46 -5.40 5.85 8.16
C PHE A 46 -5.08 7.34 8.00
N ASP A 47 -4.37 7.74 6.94
CA ASP A 47 -4.06 9.15 6.68
C ASP A 47 -5.33 9.98 6.46
N LYS A 48 -6.35 9.42 5.79
CA LYS A 48 -7.66 10.06 5.67
C LYS A 48 -8.30 10.33 7.02
N MET A 49 -8.26 9.36 7.93
CA MET A 49 -8.77 9.54 9.29
C MET A 49 -7.93 10.56 10.07
N ARG A 50 -6.59 10.49 9.99
CA ARG A 50 -5.68 11.44 10.63
C ARG A 50 -5.93 12.89 10.19
N ALA A 51 -6.30 13.10 8.93
CA ALA A 51 -6.62 14.42 8.39
C ALA A 51 -7.95 15.00 8.92
N LEU A 52 -8.79 14.17 9.56
CA LEU A 52 -10.04 14.62 10.18
C LEU A 52 -9.82 15.13 11.60
N VAL A 53 -8.67 14.90 12.21
CA VAL A 53 -8.31 15.34 13.57
C VAL A 53 -7.13 16.30 13.54
N ASP A 54 -7.01 17.15 14.56
CA ASP A 54 -6.00 18.19 14.61
C ASP A 54 -4.73 17.64 15.26
N GLU A 55 -4.88 17.03 16.43
CA GLU A 55 -3.78 16.47 17.22
C GLU A 55 -3.72 14.93 17.14
N TRP A 56 -2.58 14.32 17.48
CA TRP A 56 -2.40 12.86 17.37
C TRP A 56 -3.10 12.11 18.51
N ASP A 57 -3.18 12.71 19.69
CA ASP A 57 -3.86 12.18 20.86
C ASP A 57 -5.38 12.11 20.70
N GLU A 58 -5.95 12.84 19.74
CA GLU A 58 -7.33 12.70 19.28
C GLU A 58 -7.57 11.36 18.53
N ILE A 59 -6.51 10.66 18.12
CA ILE A 59 -6.65 9.31 17.56
C ILE A 59 -6.77 8.29 18.69
N VAL A 60 -7.96 7.75 18.84
CA VAL A 60 -8.22 6.62 19.74
C VAL A 60 -8.14 5.31 18.96
N HIS A 61 -7.87 4.21 19.67
CA HIS A 61 -7.77 2.87 19.06
C HIS A 61 -6.82 2.79 17.84
N GLU A 62 -5.67 3.49 17.88
CA GLU A 62 -4.61 3.40 16.86
C GLU A 62 -4.25 1.94 16.54
N SER A 63 -4.35 1.06 17.55
CA SER A 63 -4.13 -0.39 17.42
C SER A 63 -4.92 -1.02 16.28
N ASN A 64 -6.12 -0.54 15.97
CA ASN A 64 -6.95 -1.07 14.89
C ASN A 64 -6.25 -1.04 13.53
N VAL A 65 -5.41 -0.02 13.28
CA VAL A 65 -4.65 0.10 12.03
C VAL A 65 -3.54 -0.94 11.97
N SER A 66 -2.78 -1.07 13.06
CA SER A 66 -1.75 -2.12 13.17
C SER A 66 -2.35 -3.52 13.12
N ASP A 67 -3.52 -3.74 13.73
CA ASP A 67 -4.22 -5.02 13.69
C ASP A 67 -4.70 -5.33 12.26
N ALA A 68 -5.17 -4.34 11.50
CA ALA A 68 -5.50 -4.52 10.09
C ALA A 68 -4.26 -4.86 9.25
N LEU A 69 -3.13 -4.20 9.49
CA LEU A 69 -1.86 -4.51 8.83
C LEU A 69 -1.38 -5.95 9.12
N ILE A 70 -1.59 -6.43 10.34
CA ILE A 70 -1.26 -7.80 10.74
C ILE A 70 -2.24 -8.79 10.10
N ASN A 71 -3.54 -8.56 10.26
CA ASN A 71 -4.57 -9.55 9.92
C ASN A 71 -4.88 -9.60 8.42
N LEU A 72 -4.97 -8.45 7.76
CA LEU A 72 -5.34 -8.36 6.34
C LEU A 72 -4.13 -8.38 5.42
N ALA A 73 -3.00 -7.82 5.88
CA ALA A 73 -1.77 -7.76 5.10
C ALA A 73 -0.66 -8.67 5.62
N SER A 74 -0.91 -9.55 6.60
CA SER A 74 0.07 -10.55 7.08
C SER A 74 1.45 -9.95 7.38
N LEU A 75 1.47 -8.80 8.07
CA LEU A 75 2.68 -8.19 8.61
C LEU A 75 2.94 -8.68 10.02
N ASP A 76 4.22 -8.70 10.40
CA ASP A 76 4.57 -8.84 11.80
C ASP A 76 4.24 -7.57 12.60
N TRP A 77 4.12 -7.73 13.91
CA TRP A 77 3.72 -6.66 14.81
C TRP A 77 4.69 -5.47 14.82
N GLU A 78 6.00 -5.71 14.71
CA GLU A 78 7.01 -4.65 14.77
C GLU A 78 6.93 -3.78 13.50
N THR A 79 6.85 -4.42 12.34
CA THR A 79 6.67 -3.73 11.06
C THR A 79 5.35 -2.97 11.02
N ALA A 80 4.24 -3.58 11.45
CA ALA A 80 2.93 -2.93 11.46
C ALA A 80 2.94 -1.64 12.29
N ARG A 81 3.48 -1.68 13.51
CA ARG A 81 3.59 -0.48 14.36
C ARG A 81 4.53 0.57 13.79
N ALA A 82 5.65 0.14 13.20
CA ALA A 82 6.60 1.06 12.58
C ALA A 82 5.99 1.80 11.37
N LEU A 83 5.08 1.16 10.63
CA LEU A 83 4.39 1.78 9.50
C LEU A 83 3.38 2.85 9.94
N VAL A 84 2.58 2.58 10.97
CA VAL A 84 1.60 3.55 11.49
C VAL A 84 2.30 4.81 12.01
N ARG A 85 3.46 4.65 12.64
CA ARG A 85 4.26 5.75 13.21
C ARG A 85 5.14 6.49 12.21
N ALA A 86 5.29 5.98 11.00
CA ALA A 86 6.11 6.63 9.98
C ALA A 86 5.41 7.91 9.51
N GLU A 87 6.13 9.02 9.51
CA GLU A 87 5.59 10.36 9.25
C GLU A 87 5.39 10.60 7.75
N THR A 88 6.13 9.89 6.90
CA THR A 88 6.10 10.10 5.45
C THR A 88 5.84 8.81 4.68
N TRP A 89 5.21 8.95 3.52
CA TRP A 89 5.04 7.86 2.56
C TRP A 89 6.37 7.27 2.08
N ARG A 90 7.43 8.11 2.00
CA ARG A 90 8.78 7.65 1.67
C ARG A 90 9.34 6.69 2.72
N GLU A 91 9.16 7.00 4.01
CA GLU A 91 9.57 6.12 5.10
C GLU A 91 8.79 4.81 5.08
N ARG A 92 7.46 4.89 4.91
CA ARG A 92 6.58 3.72 4.79
C ARG A 92 7.02 2.81 3.64
N PHE A 93 7.30 3.39 2.47
CA PHE A 93 7.80 2.67 1.30
C PHE A 93 9.16 2.02 1.58
N SER A 94 10.11 2.77 2.13
CA SER A 94 11.48 2.29 2.41
C SER A 94 11.50 1.14 3.42
N ARG A 95 10.51 1.10 4.32
CA ARG A 95 10.31 0.00 5.27
C ARG A 95 9.69 -1.22 4.61
N ILE A 96 8.64 -1.05 3.80
CA ILE A 96 7.89 -2.20 3.29
C ILE A 96 8.52 -2.84 2.05
N TRP A 97 9.01 -2.03 1.11
CA TRP A 97 9.44 -2.53 -0.19
C TRP A 97 10.49 -3.65 -0.09
N PRO A 98 11.53 -3.53 0.77
CA PRO A 98 12.53 -4.58 0.94
C PRO A 98 12.02 -5.84 1.66
N LEU A 99 10.90 -5.74 2.39
CA LEU A 99 10.31 -6.86 3.15
C LEU A 99 9.31 -7.67 2.32
N LEU A 100 8.84 -7.12 1.19
CA LEU A 100 7.99 -7.84 0.26
C LEU A 100 8.74 -9.01 -0.38
N SER A 101 8.02 -10.11 -0.61
CA SER A 101 8.57 -11.20 -1.41
C SER A 101 8.81 -10.72 -2.84
N TYR A 102 9.70 -11.41 -3.57
CA TYR A 102 9.92 -11.13 -4.99
C TYR A 102 8.62 -11.25 -5.80
N GLN A 103 7.74 -12.19 -5.44
CA GLN A 103 6.44 -12.37 -6.08
C GLN A 103 5.52 -11.16 -5.84
N ASP A 104 5.48 -10.64 -4.61
CA ASP A 104 4.68 -9.46 -4.27
C ASP A 104 5.20 -8.21 -5.01
N GLN A 105 6.52 -8.06 -5.10
CA GLN A 105 7.14 -6.94 -5.84
C GLN A 105 6.83 -7.02 -7.34
N ILE A 106 6.94 -8.20 -7.96
CA ILE A 106 6.55 -8.36 -9.38
C ILE A 106 5.08 -8.04 -9.57
N LEU A 107 4.21 -8.55 -8.68
CA LEU A 107 2.79 -8.32 -8.79
C LEU A 107 2.47 -6.83 -8.70
N ALA A 108 3.07 -6.11 -7.75
CA ALA A 108 2.95 -4.65 -7.64
C ALA A 108 3.43 -3.93 -8.92
N LEU A 109 4.59 -4.30 -9.45
CA LEU A 109 5.13 -3.69 -10.67
C LEU A 109 4.27 -4.02 -11.91
N GLY A 110 3.55 -5.14 -11.89
CA GLY A 110 2.74 -5.62 -13.01
C GLY A 110 1.41 -4.90 -13.20
N TYR A 111 0.93 -4.15 -12.20
CA TYR A 111 -0.33 -3.42 -12.33
C TYR A 111 -0.20 -2.21 -13.25
N ASP A 112 -1.27 -1.98 -14.00
CA ASP A 112 -1.53 -0.72 -14.67
C ASP A 112 -2.23 0.22 -13.70
N TYR A 113 -1.50 1.19 -13.16
CA TYR A 113 -2.01 2.13 -12.16
C TYR A 113 -2.87 3.26 -12.75
N ASP A 114 -2.98 3.34 -14.08
CA ASP A 114 -3.90 4.24 -14.76
C ASP A 114 -5.32 3.65 -14.82
N ASP A 115 -5.49 2.35 -14.54
CA ASP A 115 -6.78 1.67 -14.43
C ASP A 115 -7.46 1.99 -13.08
N GLU A 116 -8.74 2.36 -13.12
CA GLU A 116 -9.54 2.66 -11.93
C GLU A 116 -9.64 1.47 -10.97
N GLU A 117 -9.64 0.23 -11.47
CA GLU A 117 -9.67 -0.98 -10.64
C GLU A 117 -8.33 -1.26 -9.93
N ASN A 118 -7.26 -0.60 -10.38
CA ASN A 118 -5.90 -0.78 -9.88
C ASN A 118 -5.36 0.46 -9.19
N LYS A 119 -6.24 1.33 -8.67
CA LYS A 119 -5.86 2.59 -8.01
C LYS A 119 -4.56 2.47 -7.20
N ASN A 120 -3.61 3.36 -7.49
CA ASN A 120 -2.35 3.41 -6.75
C ASN A 120 -2.56 4.01 -5.34
N TYR A 121 -2.34 3.21 -4.30
CA TYR A 121 -2.37 3.66 -2.91
C TYR A 121 -1.00 4.10 -2.37
N TRP A 122 0.04 4.10 -3.21
CA TRP A 122 1.40 4.52 -2.87
C TRP A 122 1.81 5.77 -3.66
N PRO A 123 1.72 6.97 -3.05
CA PRO A 123 2.09 8.21 -3.73
C PRO A 123 3.50 8.15 -4.33
N GLY A 124 3.61 8.38 -5.64
CA GLY A 124 4.86 8.37 -6.40
C GLY A 124 5.36 6.99 -6.85
N PHE A 125 4.66 5.91 -6.51
CA PHE A 125 5.02 4.56 -6.97
C PHE A 125 4.79 4.34 -8.47
N ASP A 126 3.79 4.98 -9.05
CA ASP A 126 3.51 5.02 -10.49
C ASP A 126 4.74 5.50 -11.29
N SER A 127 5.33 6.62 -10.86
CA SER A 127 6.53 7.19 -11.47
C SER A 127 7.74 6.26 -11.34
N PHE A 128 7.90 5.62 -10.17
CA PHE A 128 8.92 4.59 -9.94
C PHE A 128 8.71 3.37 -10.86
N ASN A 129 7.47 2.88 -10.97
CA ASN A 129 7.12 1.71 -11.76
C ASN A 129 7.35 1.97 -13.26
N MET A 130 6.94 3.13 -13.77
CA MET A 130 7.22 3.55 -15.14
C MET A 130 8.73 3.57 -15.43
N MET A 131 9.53 4.18 -14.55
CA MET A 131 10.99 4.22 -14.70
C MET A 131 11.62 2.82 -14.68
N PHE A 132 11.11 1.93 -13.82
CA PHE A 132 11.56 0.55 -13.73
C PHE A 132 11.26 -0.22 -15.03
N HIS A 133 10.03 -0.14 -15.55
CA HIS A 133 9.66 -0.78 -16.83
C HIS A 133 10.46 -0.24 -17.99
N ASP A 134 10.69 1.06 -18.04
CA ASP A 134 11.53 1.69 -19.06
C ASP A 134 12.97 1.16 -19.01
N PHE A 135 13.53 1.05 -17.80
CA PHE A 135 14.86 0.48 -17.59
C PHE A 135 14.93 -0.98 -18.03
N ILE A 136 13.97 -1.82 -17.64
CA ILE A 136 13.91 -3.23 -18.02
C ILE A 136 13.73 -3.40 -19.54
N ARG A 137 12.89 -2.56 -20.17
CA ARG A 137 12.67 -2.57 -21.62
C ARG A 137 13.91 -2.15 -22.39
N LYS A 138 14.64 -1.15 -21.89
CA LYS A 138 15.89 -0.65 -22.49
C LYS A 138 17.11 -1.52 -22.13
N SER A 139 16.98 -2.45 -21.18
CA SER A 139 18.09 -3.30 -20.74
C SER A 139 18.53 -4.27 -21.85
N PRO A 140 19.82 -4.27 -22.23
CA PRO A 140 20.35 -5.10 -23.31
C PRO A 140 20.27 -6.61 -23.06
N LEU A 141 19.92 -7.04 -21.84
CA LEU A 141 19.71 -8.45 -21.49
C LEU A 141 18.52 -9.09 -22.21
N ARG A 142 17.48 -8.31 -22.58
CA ARG A 142 16.33 -8.83 -23.34
C ARG A 142 16.65 -9.06 -24.82
N ASN A 143 17.58 -8.28 -25.38
CA ASN A 143 17.99 -8.40 -26.79
C ASN A 143 18.89 -9.63 -27.05
N ARG A 144 19.59 -10.14 -26.04
CA ARG A 144 20.38 -11.39 -26.19
C ARG A 144 19.53 -12.65 -26.35
N ARG A 145 18.34 -12.71 -25.74
CA ARG A 145 17.44 -13.89 -25.89
C ARG A 145 16.82 -13.98 -27.29
N LYS A 146 16.48 -12.84 -27.93
CA LYS A 146 16.01 -12.82 -29.32
C LYS A 146 17.13 -13.12 -30.32
N ALA A 147 18.33 -12.59 -30.11
CA ALA A 147 19.47 -12.85 -31.01
C ALA A 147 19.91 -14.33 -31.05
N CYS A 148 19.71 -15.10 -29.97
CA CYS A 148 20.00 -16.54 -29.97
C CYS A 148 18.92 -17.40 -30.65
N THR A 149 17.69 -16.89 -30.85
CA THR A 149 16.63 -17.65 -31.52
C THR A 149 16.65 -17.45 -33.04
N GLU A 150 17.20 -16.34 -33.53
CA GLU A 150 17.32 -16.04 -34.96
C GLU A 150 18.62 -16.58 -35.60
N ALA A 151 19.57 -17.09 -34.81
CA ALA A 151 20.84 -17.63 -35.31
C ALA A 151 20.80 -19.14 -35.67
N ASN A 152 19.62 -19.78 -35.65
CA ASN A 152 19.41 -21.18 -36.02
C ASN A 152 18.31 -21.33 -37.10
N CYS A 153 18.46 -20.63 -38.22
CA CYS A 153 17.77 -20.94 -39.49
C CYS A 153 18.78 -20.89 -40.63
#